data_AF-A0AAD7XFD8-F1
#
_entry.id   AF-A0AAD7XFD8-F1
#
_cell.length_a   1.000
_cell.length_b   1.000
_cell.length_c   1.000
_cell.angle_alpha   90.00
_cell.angle_beta   90.00
_cell.angle_gamma   90.00
#
_symmetry.space_group_name_H-M   'P 1'
#
loop_
_entity.id
_entity.type
_entity.pdbx_description
1 polymer ?
#
loop_
_entity_poly.entity_id
_entity_poly.type
_entity_poly.pdbx_seq_one_letter_code
_entity_poly.pdbx_strand_id
1 'polypeptide(L)'
;MSVRALEFYSGIGGLHRALTESSIEGTVVRAYDWDQAACRVYAANYGPGVVDIGSLTPAELSVLDADLWLLSPSCQPYTVLNPLAKGAEDPRAKSFIRLMEDVLPELVRLRKQPQRLLVENVAGFETSSTRERLVVTLRTLGYSILEMLITPLQFGIPNSRLRYYLLAKYGPLSFAGIDGQEERVLRHIPGRGSDWVDTRMHSGEEAPDVAVAAVREYLDEDTDAEPHPHAIPEKVLEKWGRLFDIVLPSAKRTCCFTRGKKPPHSLQLTVLHNSYLGYTKLVERSGSILQMNEDLDVSLSAFSQLSRALMNLYATTDNPNI
;
A
#
# COMPACT_ATOMS: atom_id res chain seq x y z
N MET A 1 3.87 29.40 9.77
CA MET A 1 5.20 28.77 9.85
C MET A 1 5.16 27.56 8.96
N SER A 2 6.11 27.43 8.05
CA SER A 2 6.23 26.27 7.15
C SER A 2 6.59 25.02 7.97
N VAL A 3 5.88 23.91 7.73
CA VAL A 3 6.11 22.62 8.40
C VAL A 3 7.45 22.05 7.97
N ARG A 4 8.31 21.70 8.93
CA ARG A 4 9.60 21.04 8.66
C ARG A 4 9.45 19.54 8.87
N ALA A 5 9.66 18.75 7.82
CA ALA A 5 9.43 17.31 7.86
C ALA A 5 10.72 16.49 7.81
N LEU A 6 10.78 15.41 8.59
CA LEU A 6 11.71 14.31 8.38
C LEU A 6 10.98 13.14 7.74
N GLU A 7 11.56 12.56 6.70
CA GLU A 7 10.99 11.42 6.01
C GLU A 7 11.83 10.17 6.28
N PHE A 8 11.30 9.25 7.08
CA PHE A 8 11.91 7.98 7.42
C PHE A 8 11.38 6.88 6.50
N TYR A 9 12.27 5.99 6.07
CA TYR A 9 11.96 4.94 5.09
C TYR A 9 11.43 5.58 3.80
N SER A 10 12.15 6.59 3.33
CA SER A 10 11.67 7.50 2.27
C SER A 10 11.43 6.81 0.93
N GLY A 11 12.09 5.69 0.65
CA GLY A 11 11.99 4.97 -0.60
C GLY A 11 12.29 5.91 -1.78
N ILE A 12 11.32 6.03 -2.68
CA ILE A 12 11.40 6.94 -3.84
C ILE A 12 10.77 8.33 -3.58
N GLY A 13 10.37 8.62 -2.34
CA GLY A 13 9.80 9.91 -1.92
C GLY A 13 8.30 10.02 -2.11
N GLY A 14 7.56 8.96 -1.80
CA GLY A 14 6.09 8.96 -1.89
C GLY A 14 5.45 9.91 -0.88
N LEU A 15 5.95 9.95 0.36
CA LEU A 15 5.43 10.85 1.39
C LEU A 15 5.94 12.29 1.19
N HIS A 16 7.16 12.47 0.65
CA HIS A 16 7.62 13.79 0.15
C HIS A 16 6.64 14.36 -0.87
N ARG A 17 6.29 13.56 -1.90
CA ARG A 17 5.34 13.97 -2.93
C ARG A 17 3.99 14.34 -2.33
N ALA A 18 3.49 13.50 -1.42
CA ALA A 18 2.22 13.76 -0.73
C ALA A 18 2.25 15.07 0.08
N LEU A 19 3.36 15.39 0.76
CA LEU A 19 3.50 16.67 1.46
C LEU A 19 3.49 17.85 0.48
N THR A 20 4.19 17.71 -0.66
CA THR A 20 4.28 18.75 -1.70
C THR A 20 2.95 19.02 -2.37
N GLU A 21 2.15 17.99 -2.62
CA GLU A 21 0.82 18.10 -3.24
C GLU A 21 -0.28 18.44 -2.24
N SER A 22 0.00 18.38 -0.94
CA SER A 22 -0.96 18.77 0.09
C SER A 22 -1.14 20.29 0.11
N SER A 23 -2.25 20.76 0.71
CA SER A 23 -2.47 22.18 0.98
C SER A 23 -1.61 22.73 2.14
N ILE A 24 -0.72 21.92 2.71
CA ILE A 24 0.13 22.30 3.83
C ILE A 24 1.43 22.88 3.27
N GLU A 25 1.75 24.11 3.68
CA GLU A 25 3.07 24.69 3.42
C GLU A 25 4.11 23.92 4.26
N GLY A 26 4.91 23.07 3.61
CA GLY A 26 5.91 22.26 4.29
C GLY A 26 7.05 21.80 3.39
N THR A 27 8.17 21.46 4.01
CA THR A 27 9.40 21.02 3.32
C THR A 27 9.99 19.80 4.00
N VAL A 28 10.44 18.82 3.25
CA VAL A 28 11.27 17.73 3.80
C VAL A 28 12.69 18.23 3.97
N VAL A 29 13.16 18.35 5.21
CA VAL A 29 14.50 18.87 5.54
C VAL A 29 15.56 17.78 5.55
N ARG A 30 15.13 16.52 5.71
CA ARG A 30 15.99 15.33 5.61
C ARG A 30 15.16 14.10 5.31
N ALA A 31 15.71 13.22 4.49
CA ALA A 31 15.16 11.90 4.19
C ALA A 31 16.12 10.81 4.63
N TYR A 32 15.58 9.67 5.02
CA TYR A 32 16.34 8.51 5.48
C TYR A 32 15.88 7.24 4.77
N ASP A 33 16.83 6.52 4.18
CA ASP A 33 16.61 5.19 3.62
C ASP A 33 17.93 4.41 3.56
N TRP A 34 17.82 3.08 3.57
CA TRP A 34 18.97 2.18 3.46
C TRP A 34 19.13 1.64 2.03
N ASP A 35 18.05 1.59 1.23
CA ASP A 35 18.07 1.06 -0.13
C ASP A 35 18.67 2.09 -1.10
N GLN A 36 19.94 1.88 -1.45
CA GLN A 36 20.69 2.76 -2.34
C GLN A 36 20.04 2.94 -3.72
N ALA A 37 19.26 1.98 -4.21
CA ALA A 37 18.53 2.14 -5.47
C ALA A 37 17.37 3.13 -5.30
N ALA A 38 16.66 3.05 -4.19
CA ALA A 38 15.60 4.00 -3.84
C ALA A 38 16.19 5.40 -3.62
N CYS A 39 17.31 5.52 -2.89
CA CYS A 39 18.01 6.79 -2.68
C CYS A 39 18.41 7.49 -3.98
N ARG A 40 18.83 6.74 -5.01
CA ARG A 40 19.15 7.31 -6.34
C ARG A 40 17.93 7.88 -7.03
N VAL A 41 16.80 7.17 -6.99
CA VAL A 41 15.54 7.66 -7.57
C VAL A 41 15.04 8.88 -6.81
N TYR A 42 15.10 8.85 -5.47
CA TYR A 42 14.78 10.00 -4.63
C TYR A 42 15.62 11.22 -5.02
N ALA A 43 16.94 11.04 -5.10
CA ALA A 43 17.86 12.14 -5.38
C ALA A 43 17.68 12.73 -6.78
N ALA A 44 17.28 11.92 -7.76
CA ALA A 44 16.94 12.40 -9.10
C ALA A 44 15.71 13.32 -9.11
N ASN A 45 14.79 13.18 -8.14
CA ASN A 45 13.55 13.96 -8.08
C ASN A 45 13.62 15.14 -7.10
N TYR A 46 14.30 14.97 -5.96
CA TYR A 46 14.28 15.92 -4.84
C TYR A 46 15.67 16.46 -4.46
N GLY A 47 16.70 16.06 -5.20
CA GLY A 47 18.09 16.43 -4.90
C GLY A 47 18.77 15.48 -3.91
N PRO A 48 20.11 15.58 -3.77
CA PRO A 48 20.89 14.71 -2.90
C PRO A 48 20.53 14.96 -1.42
N GLY A 49 20.70 13.94 -0.57
CA GLY A 49 20.54 14.13 0.87
C GLY A 49 19.81 13.03 1.63
N VAL A 50 19.54 11.89 0.99
CA VAL A 50 19.05 10.70 1.71
C VAL A 50 20.19 10.10 2.53
N VAL A 51 19.97 9.91 3.83
CA VAL A 51 20.94 9.39 4.79
C VAL A 51 20.55 7.98 5.23
N ASP A 52 21.52 7.14 5.57
CA ASP A 52 21.23 5.83 6.14
C ASP A 52 20.52 5.99 7.49
N ILE A 53 19.40 5.29 7.67
CA ILE A 53 18.64 5.31 8.93
C ILE A 53 19.40 4.64 10.09
N GLY A 54 20.32 3.72 9.80
CA GLY A 54 21.06 2.95 10.81
C GLY A 54 22.02 3.79 11.66
N SER A 55 22.58 4.87 11.09
CA SER A 55 23.54 5.74 11.78
C SER A 55 22.89 6.84 12.62
N LEU A 56 21.56 6.90 12.67
CA LEU A 56 20.82 8.00 13.27
C LEU A 56 21.00 8.08 14.79
N THR A 57 21.22 9.29 15.29
CA THR A 57 21.22 9.62 16.72
C THR A 57 20.16 10.68 17.08
N PRO A 58 19.65 10.69 18.33
CA PRO A 58 18.72 11.74 18.78
C PRO A 58 19.31 13.15 18.70
N ALA A 59 20.60 13.29 18.95
CA ALA A 59 21.31 14.57 18.88
C ALA A 59 21.25 15.16 17.46
N GLU A 60 21.49 14.35 16.43
CA GLU A 60 21.38 14.77 15.03
C GLU A 60 19.96 15.17 14.64
N LEU A 61 18.93 14.49 15.17
CA LEU A 61 17.55 14.87 14.90
C LEU A 61 17.13 16.16 15.61
N SER A 62 17.60 16.36 16.84
CA SER A 62 17.21 17.51 17.67
C SER A 62 17.60 18.86 17.04
N VAL A 63 18.69 18.90 16.27
CA VAL A 63 19.16 20.11 15.58
C VAL A 63 18.40 20.41 14.29
N LEU A 64 17.68 19.45 13.72
CA LEU A 64 16.90 19.64 12.49
C LEU A 64 15.59 20.39 12.74
N ASP A 65 15.13 20.42 14.00
CA ASP A 65 13.95 21.16 14.47
C ASP A 65 12.73 20.86 13.58
N ALA A 66 12.40 19.58 13.47
CA ALA A 66 11.34 19.09 12.59
C ALA A 66 10.01 18.95 13.35
N ASP A 67 8.95 19.50 12.75
CA ASP A 67 7.59 19.48 13.28
C ASP A 67 6.80 18.22 12.89
N LEU A 68 7.20 17.57 11.80
CA LEU A 68 6.48 16.45 11.20
C LEU A 68 7.43 15.28 10.94
N TRP A 69 7.05 14.09 11.38
CA TRP A 69 7.68 12.85 10.91
C TRP A 69 6.75 12.12 9.95
N LEU A 70 7.30 11.75 8.79
CA LEU A 70 6.67 10.92 7.77
C LEU A 70 7.37 9.56 7.81
N LEU A 71 6.64 8.48 8.07
CA LEU A 71 7.23 7.15 8.26
C LEU A 71 6.51 6.10 7.42
N SER A 72 7.26 5.29 6.68
CA SER A 72 6.74 4.08 6.03
C SER A 72 7.61 2.84 6.31
N PRO A 73 7.70 2.41 7.59
CA PRO A 73 8.60 1.33 8.00
C PRO A 73 8.30 0.03 7.27
N SER A 74 9.35 -0.75 6.99
CA SER A 74 9.18 -1.96 6.20
C SER A 74 8.28 -2.97 6.92
N CYS A 75 7.32 -3.52 6.19
CA CYS A 75 6.30 -4.44 6.68
C CYS A 75 6.80 -5.85 7.01
N GLN A 76 8.00 -6.27 6.59
CA GLN A 76 8.49 -7.64 6.87
C GLN A 76 8.97 -7.70 8.32
N PRO A 77 8.13 -8.22 9.23
CA PRO A 77 7.54 -9.56 9.16
C PRO A 77 5.99 -9.66 9.22
N TYR A 78 5.26 -8.56 9.37
CA TYR A 78 3.81 -8.50 9.66
C TYR A 78 2.88 -8.77 8.46
N THR A 79 3.36 -9.46 7.43
CA THR A 79 2.48 -9.89 6.34
C THR A 79 1.57 -11.01 6.83
N VAL A 80 0.28 -10.99 6.45
CA VAL A 80 -0.71 -12.08 6.59
C VAL A 80 -0.15 -13.46 6.18
N LEU A 81 0.90 -13.44 5.35
CA LEU A 81 1.55 -14.59 4.75
C LEU A 81 2.54 -15.33 5.66
N ASN A 82 2.99 -14.76 6.78
CA ASN A 82 3.85 -15.47 7.74
C ASN A 82 3.65 -14.99 9.20
N PRO A 83 2.56 -15.44 9.87
CA PRO A 83 2.28 -15.09 11.27
C PRO A 83 3.38 -15.52 12.27
N LEU A 84 4.22 -16.48 11.87
CA LEU A 84 5.27 -17.09 12.71
C LEU A 84 6.65 -16.42 12.55
N ALA A 85 6.79 -15.43 11.67
CA ALA A 85 8.03 -14.66 11.57
C ALA A 85 8.19 -13.84 12.85
N LYS A 86 9.03 -14.31 13.78
CA LYS A 86 9.38 -13.67 15.06
C LYS A 86 9.66 -12.19 14.86
N GLY A 87 8.64 -11.37 15.07
CA GLY A 87 8.60 -10.07 14.43
C GLY A 87 9.53 -9.01 15.01
N ALA A 88 9.99 -9.23 16.23
CA ALA A 88 10.89 -8.32 16.94
C ALA A 88 12.38 -8.57 16.63
N GLU A 89 12.74 -9.70 16.03
CA GLU A 89 14.15 -10.04 15.77
C GLU A 89 14.65 -9.55 14.40
N ASP A 90 13.73 -9.21 13.49
CA ASP A 90 14.06 -8.65 12.17
C ASP A 90 14.73 -7.27 12.32
N PRO A 91 15.96 -7.08 11.81
CA PRO A 91 16.67 -5.80 11.85
C PRO A 91 15.84 -4.60 11.37
N ARG A 92 14.89 -4.83 10.47
CA ARG A 92 14.05 -3.76 9.91
C ARG A 92 12.97 -3.31 10.87
N ALA A 93 12.33 -4.24 11.58
CA ALA A 93 11.43 -3.91 12.69
C ALA A 93 12.20 -3.25 13.85
N LYS A 94 13.44 -3.69 14.12
CA LYS A 94 14.30 -3.09 15.15
C LYS A 94 14.56 -1.61 14.92
N SER A 95 14.77 -1.17 13.67
CA SER A 95 14.99 0.25 13.37
C SER A 95 13.79 1.13 13.75
N PHE A 96 12.58 0.65 13.46
CA PHE A 96 11.34 1.39 13.76
C PHE A 96 11.07 1.40 15.26
N ILE A 97 11.27 0.27 15.93
CA ILE A 97 11.17 0.14 17.38
C ILE A 97 12.14 1.09 18.07
N ARG A 98 13.43 1.11 17.68
CA ARG A 98 14.44 2.04 18.21
C ARG A 98 14.02 3.49 18.02
N LEU A 99 13.49 3.84 16.85
CA LEU A 99 13.03 5.20 16.59
C LEU A 99 11.89 5.61 17.53
N MET A 100 10.95 4.70 17.80
CA MET A 100 9.79 4.98 18.65
C MET A 100 10.07 4.87 20.15
N GLU A 101 10.91 3.93 20.59
CA GLU A 101 11.11 3.63 22.01
C GLU A 101 12.41 4.20 22.61
N ASP A 102 13.39 4.55 21.77
CA ASP A 102 14.64 5.15 22.24
C ASP A 102 14.75 6.62 21.79
N VAL A 103 14.55 6.88 20.50
CA VAL A 103 14.81 8.21 19.92
C VAL A 103 13.70 9.20 20.23
N LEU A 104 12.44 8.85 19.98
CA LEU A 104 11.31 9.74 20.21
C LEU A 104 11.16 10.14 21.69
N PRO A 105 11.26 9.23 22.68
CA PRO A 105 11.19 9.60 24.10
C PRO A 105 12.32 10.53 24.51
N GLU A 106 13.53 10.31 23.99
CA GLU A 106 14.67 11.20 24.22
C GLU A 106 14.42 12.59 23.66
N LEU A 107 13.84 12.71 22.46
CA LEU A 107 13.45 14.00 21.90
C LEU A 107 12.36 14.69 22.72
N VAL A 108 11.39 13.94 23.27
CA VAL A 108 10.38 14.50 24.19
C VAL A 108 11.04 15.02 25.46
N ARG A 109 12.00 14.27 26.03
CA ARG A 109 12.79 14.70 27.20
C ARG A 109 13.55 16.00 26.94
N LEU A 110 14.09 16.16 25.72
CA LEU A 110 14.79 17.34 25.26
C LEU A 110 13.88 18.49 24.78
N ARG A 111 12.55 18.30 24.79
CA ARG A 111 11.55 19.25 24.23
C ARG A 111 11.78 19.56 22.74
N LYS A 112 12.24 18.55 22.00
CA LYS A 112 12.56 18.58 20.56
C LYS A 112 11.78 17.54 19.76
N GLN A 113 10.68 17.05 20.31
CA GLN A 113 9.80 16.10 19.65
C GLN A 113 9.03 16.72 18.47
N PRO A 114 8.72 15.95 17.42
CA PRO A 114 7.82 16.41 16.38
C PRO A 114 6.43 16.71 16.94
N GLN A 115 5.74 17.69 16.38
CA GLN A 115 4.36 17.98 16.76
C GLN A 115 3.37 17.01 16.10
N ARG A 116 3.76 16.38 14.99
CA ARG A 116 2.92 15.49 14.18
C ARG A 116 3.70 14.28 13.68
N LEU A 117 3.04 13.14 13.61
CA LEU A 117 3.56 11.94 12.95
C LEU A 117 2.51 11.38 11.98
N LEU A 118 2.97 10.86 10.86
CA LEU A 118 2.20 10.04 9.93
C LEU A 118 2.96 8.74 9.71
N VAL A 119 2.33 7.61 10.03
CA VAL A 119 2.86 6.27 9.80
C VAL A 119 1.98 5.57 8.77
N GLU A 120 2.56 5.14 7.66
CA GLU A 120 1.94 4.21 6.70
C GLU A 120 2.44 2.78 6.96
N ASN A 121 1.52 1.81 6.87
CA ASN A 121 1.87 0.40 6.91
C ASN A 121 0.86 -0.45 6.13
N VAL A 122 1.11 -1.75 6.04
CA VAL A 122 0.19 -2.69 5.38
C VAL A 122 -1.07 -2.93 6.21
N ALA A 123 -2.14 -3.34 5.53
CA ALA A 123 -3.27 -3.98 6.20
C ALA A 123 -2.82 -5.24 6.97
N GLY A 124 -3.30 -5.40 8.20
CA GLY A 124 -2.86 -6.39 9.16
C GLY A 124 -1.92 -5.83 10.25
N PHE A 125 -1.25 -4.71 9.98
CA PHE A 125 -0.38 -4.05 10.97
C PHE A 125 -1.15 -3.64 12.24
N GLU A 126 -2.42 -3.28 12.12
CA GLU A 126 -3.32 -2.90 13.21
C GLU A 126 -3.51 -3.99 14.27
N THR A 127 -3.20 -5.25 13.93
CA THR A 127 -3.26 -6.40 14.85
C THR A 127 -1.89 -6.85 15.35
N SER A 128 -0.82 -6.15 14.98
CA SER A 128 0.55 -6.53 15.32
C SER A 128 0.97 -6.03 16.70
N SER A 129 1.90 -6.76 17.35
CA SER A 129 2.53 -6.32 18.60
C SER A 129 3.35 -5.03 18.45
N THR A 130 3.84 -4.74 17.24
CA THR A 130 4.57 -3.48 16.96
C THR A 130 3.62 -2.29 16.93
N ARG A 131 2.40 -2.46 16.40
CA ARG A 131 1.36 -1.43 16.51
C ARG A 131 0.98 -1.19 17.98
N GLU A 132 0.80 -2.24 18.76
CA GLU A 132 0.49 -2.12 20.20
C GLU A 132 1.55 -1.27 20.92
N ARG A 133 2.84 -1.60 20.74
CA ARG A 133 3.96 -0.85 21.31
C ARG A 133 4.01 0.59 20.82
N LEU A 134 3.78 0.83 19.53
CA LEU A 134 3.70 2.18 18.95
C LEU A 134 2.61 3.01 19.63
N VAL A 135 1.40 2.47 19.74
CA VAL A 135 0.24 3.16 20.34
C VAL A 135 0.48 3.45 21.82
N VAL A 136 0.96 2.47 22.58
CA VAL A 136 1.30 2.65 24.00
C VAL A 136 2.34 3.76 24.15
N THR A 137 3.42 3.70 23.37
CA THR A 137 4.51 4.70 23.43
C THR A 137 4.00 6.10 23.11
N LEU A 138 3.26 6.27 22.01
CA LEU A 138 2.72 7.58 21.62
C LEU A 138 1.77 8.14 22.68
N ARG A 139 0.86 7.32 23.23
CA ARG A 139 -0.07 7.75 24.28
C ARG A 139 0.68 8.14 25.56
N THR A 140 1.65 7.34 26.00
CA THR A 140 2.50 7.65 27.17
C THR A 140 3.28 8.94 27.01
N LEU A 141 3.73 9.26 25.79
CA LEU A 141 4.44 10.48 25.48
C LEU A 141 3.52 11.71 25.35
N GLY A 142 2.18 11.54 25.39
CA GLY A 142 1.22 12.64 25.31
C GLY A 142 0.75 12.98 23.90
N TYR A 143 0.81 12.04 22.96
CA TYR A 143 0.20 12.19 21.64
C TYR A 143 -1.25 11.72 21.66
N SER A 144 -2.12 12.49 21.00
CA SER A 144 -3.40 11.99 20.51
C SER A 144 -3.16 11.23 19.20
N ILE A 145 -3.91 10.15 18.97
CA ILE A 145 -3.75 9.29 17.79
C ILE A 145 -5.07 9.12 17.04
N LEU A 146 -4.97 8.87 15.74
CA LEU A 146 -6.08 8.50 14.86
C LEU A 146 -5.58 7.41 13.91
N GLU A 147 -6.28 6.28 13.88
CA GLU A 147 -5.92 5.13 13.05
C GLU A 147 -6.96 4.87 11.97
N MET A 148 -6.49 4.54 10.78
CA MET A 148 -7.32 4.34 9.61
C MET A 148 -6.82 3.19 8.76
N LEU A 149 -7.73 2.52 8.07
CA LEU A 149 -7.47 1.51 7.06
C LEU A 149 -8.19 1.95 5.78
N ILE A 150 -7.44 2.56 4.85
CA ILE A 150 -7.99 3.23 3.67
C ILE A 150 -7.36 2.72 2.37
N THR A 151 -8.12 2.82 1.28
CA THR A 151 -7.74 2.40 -0.07
C THR A 151 -7.95 3.54 -1.08
N PRO A 152 -7.14 3.65 -2.15
CA PRO A 152 -7.32 4.66 -3.19
C PRO A 152 -8.73 4.68 -3.83
N LEU A 153 -9.43 3.53 -3.83
CA LEU A 153 -10.82 3.44 -4.30
C LEU A 153 -11.76 4.43 -3.58
N GLN A 154 -11.51 4.73 -2.30
CA GLN A 154 -12.30 5.72 -1.53
C GLN A 154 -12.06 7.16 -1.99
N PHE A 155 -11.00 7.39 -2.77
CA PHE A 155 -10.65 8.67 -3.37
C PHE A 155 -10.99 8.72 -4.87
N GLY A 156 -11.68 7.72 -5.41
CA GLY A 156 -12.03 7.65 -6.83
C GLY A 156 -10.89 7.17 -7.74
N ILE A 157 -9.82 6.64 -7.15
CA ILE A 157 -8.66 6.12 -7.90
C ILE A 157 -8.84 4.62 -8.13
N PRO A 158 -8.78 4.11 -9.38
CA PRO A 158 -9.09 2.72 -9.72
C PRO A 158 -7.98 1.72 -9.34
N ASN A 159 -7.45 1.79 -8.12
CA ASN A 159 -6.42 0.88 -7.65
C ASN A 159 -6.72 0.33 -6.25
N SER A 160 -6.72 -0.99 -6.11
CA SER A 160 -6.88 -1.66 -4.82
C SER A 160 -5.56 -1.63 -4.05
N ARG A 161 -5.41 -0.71 -3.09
CA ARG A 161 -4.22 -0.60 -2.24
C ARG A 161 -4.60 -0.23 -0.81
N LEU A 162 -5.26 -1.16 -0.13
CA LEU A 162 -5.62 -0.99 1.28
C LEU A 162 -4.35 -0.87 2.14
N ARG A 163 -4.27 0.18 2.94
CA ARG A 163 -3.15 0.48 3.84
C ARG A 163 -3.61 0.99 5.17
N TYR A 164 -2.85 0.65 6.19
CA TYR A 164 -2.97 1.19 7.53
C TYR A 164 -2.28 2.56 7.58
N TYR A 165 -2.93 3.51 8.22
CA TYR A 165 -2.37 4.82 8.52
C TYR A 165 -2.60 5.14 9.99
N LEU A 166 -1.56 5.64 10.66
CA LEU A 166 -1.67 6.25 11.97
C LEU A 166 -1.22 7.70 11.88
N LEU A 167 -2.09 8.60 12.31
CA LEU A 167 -1.78 10.00 12.52
C LEU A 167 -1.61 10.24 14.02
N ALA A 168 -0.58 10.98 14.41
CA ALA A 168 -0.37 11.38 15.79
C ALA A 168 -0.15 12.89 15.90
N LYS A 169 -0.65 13.49 16.98
CA LYS A 169 -0.54 14.92 17.28
C LYS A 169 -0.13 15.13 18.74
N TYR A 170 0.96 15.84 18.97
CA TYR A 170 1.46 16.13 20.31
C TYR A 170 0.57 17.17 21.00
N GLY A 171 0.25 16.96 22.29
CA GLY A 171 -0.56 17.89 23.06
C GLY A 171 0.01 19.33 23.03
N PRO A 172 -0.83 20.37 22.87
CA PRO A 172 -2.31 20.35 22.98
C PRO A 172 -3.04 20.09 21.65
N LEU A 173 -2.36 19.69 20.57
CA LEU A 173 -3.02 19.42 19.29
C LEU A 173 -3.93 18.19 19.39
N SER A 174 -5.12 18.29 18.79
CA SER A 174 -6.12 17.21 18.73
C SER A 174 -6.70 17.06 17.32
N PHE A 175 -7.45 15.98 17.13
CA PHE A 175 -8.26 15.76 15.92
C PHE A 175 -9.68 16.25 16.18
N ALA A 176 -10.24 17.00 15.24
CA ALA A 176 -11.62 17.45 15.31
C ALA A 176 -12.55 16.43 14.62
N GLY A 177 -13.76 16.27 15.14
CA GLY A 177 -14.81 15.46 14.48
C GLY A 177 -14.58 13.95 14.55
N ILE A 178 -13.81 13.47 15.54
CA ILE A 178 -13.58 12.05 15.79
C ILE A 178 -14.02 11.61 17.20
N ASP A 179 -14.82 12.43 17.89
CA ASP A 179 -15.22 12.18 19.28
C ASP A 179 -15.89 10.81 19.42
N GLY A 180 -15.33 9.96 20.29
CA GLY A 180 -15.81 8.59 20.54
C GLY A 180 -15.35 7.55 19.51
N GLN A 181 -14.48 7.91 18.56
CA GLN A 181 -13.89 7.00 17.57
C GLN A 181 -12.39 6.79 17.74
N GLU A 182 -11.78 7.33 18.79
CA GLU A 182 -10.32 7.36 19.02
C GLU A 182 -9.71 5.97 19.30
N GLU A 183 -10.53 5.01 19.70
CA GLU A 183 -10.10 3.65 20.05
C GLU A 183 -10.31 2.63 18.91
N ARG A 184 -10.92 3.03 17.79
CA ARG A 184 -11.15 2.15 16.62
C ARG A 184 -10.29 2.55 15.42
N VAL A 185 -9.95 1.56 14.61
CA VAL A 185 -9.37 1.78 13.29
C VAL A 185 -10.48 2.14 12.31
N LEU A 186 -10.51 3.37 11.82
CA LEU A 186 -11.53 3.82 10.88
C LEU A 186 -11.35 3.14 9.53
N ARG A 187 -12.45 2.76 8.86
CA ARG A 187 -12.41 2.25 7.48
C ARG A 187 -12.93 3.26 6.47
N HIS A 188 -13.03 4.51 6.87
CA HIS A 188 -13.51 5.62 6.06
C HIS A 188 -12.59 6.83 6.19
N ILE A 189 -12.74 7.75 5.26
CA ILE A 189 -12.07 9.04 5.31
C ILE A 189 -12.79 9.89 6.38
N PRO A 190 -12.10 10.39 7.42
CA PRO A 190 -12.72 11.27 8.41
C PRO A 190 -13.52 12.40 7.75
N GLY A 191 -14.75 12.60 8.21
CA GLY A 191 -15.68 13.59 7.63
C GLY A 191 -16.49 13.12 6.42
N ARG A 192 -16.25 11.92 5.87
CA ARG A 192 -17.05 11.34 4.76
C ARG A 192 -18.10 10.31 5.17
N GLY A 193 -18.30 10.08 6.47
CA GLY A 193 -19.31 9.13 6.97
C GLY A 193 -18.88 7.67 6.83
N SER A 194 -19.84 6.76 6.67
CA SER A 194 -19.76 5.29 6.86
C SER A 194 -18.49 4.58 6.39
N ASP A 195 -18.16 3.48 7.08
CA ASP A 195 -17.05 2.59 6.74
C ASP A 195 -17.13 2.07 5.30
N TRP A 196 -15.97 2.00 4.64
CA TRP A 196 -15.88 1.48 3.28
C TRP A 196 -16.11 -0.03 3.28
N VAL A 197 -17.01 -0.46 2.39
CA VAL A 197 -17.31 -1.87 2.13
C VAL A 197 -16.62 -2.29 0.84
N ASP A 198 -15.93 -3.43 0.90
CA ASP A 198 -15.30 -4.02 -0.27
C ASP A 198 -16.36 -4.72 -1.13
N THR A 199 -16.70 -4.14 -2.28
CA THR A 199 -17.70 -4.68 -3.20
C THR A 199 -17.32 -6.05 -3.79
N ARG A 200 -16.07 -6.50 -3.63
CA ARG A 200 -15.66 -7.88 -3.99
C ARG A 200 -16.25 -8.94 -3.06
N MET A 201 -16.56 -8.56 -1.82
CA MET A 201 -17.05 -9.48 -0.79
C MET A 201 -18.57 -9.52 -0.74
N HIS A 202 -19.27 -8.51 -1.25
CA HIS A 202 -20.72 -8.38 -1.16
C HIS A 202 -21.30 -8.14 -2.55
N SER A 203 -21.71 -9.23 -3.21
CA SER A 203 -22.45 -9.17 -4.48
C SER A 203 -23.85 -8.60 -4.20
N GLY A 204 -24.04 -7.29 -4.40
CA GLY A 204 -25.36 -6.66 -4.37
C GLY A 204 -25.47 -5.33 -3.62
N GLU A 205 -24.42 -4.83 -2.97
CA GLU A 205 -24.44 -3.51 -2.33
C GLU A 205 -23.75 -2.47 -3.23
N GLU A 206 -24.42 -1.32 -3.43
CA GLU A 206 -23.87 -0.17 -4.15
C GLU A 206 -22.63 0.32 -3.41
N ALA A 207 -21.50 0.41 -4.13
CA ALA A 207 -20.28 1.01 -3.59
C ALA A 207 -20.59 2.41 -3.06
N PRO A 208 -19.91 2.89 -2.00
CA PRO A 208 -20.09 4.26 -1.54
C PRO A 208 -19.91 5.25 -2.70
N ASP A 209 -20.67 6.35 -2.61
CA ASP A 209 -21.02 7.40 -3.58
C ASP A 209 -19.87 8.12 -4.33
N VAL A 210 -18.65 7.57 -4.29
CA VAL A 210 -17.47 8.12 -4.96
C VAL A 210 -17.37 7.53 -6.35
N ALA A 211 -17.64 8.35 -7.36
CA ALA A 211 -17.40 8.00 -8.75
C ALA A 211 -15.91 7.67 -8.96
N VAL A 212 -15.59 6.40 -9.20
CA VAL A 212 -14.23 5.94 -9.50
C VAL A 212 -13.94 6.15 -10.98
N ALA A 213 -12.80 6.79 -11.26
CA ALA A 213 -12.27 7.03 -12.60
C ALA A 213 -11.98 5.71 -13.34
N ALA A 214 -11.99 5.75 -14.67
CA ALA A 214 -11.64 4.59 -15.48
C ALA A 214 -10.12 4.44 -15.60
N VAL A 215 -9.62 3.21 -15.73
CA VAL A 215 -8.18 2.92 -15.89
C VAL A 215 -7.57 3.68 -17.07
N ARG A 216 -8.32 3.89 -18.16
CA ARG A 216 -7.90 4.66 -19.34
C ARG A 216 -7.38 6.06 -19.04
N GLU A 217 -7.83 6.69 -17.95
CA GLU A 217 -7.40 8.03 -17.55
C GLU A 217 -5.95 8.05 -17.00
N TYR A 218 -5.39 6.88 -16.71
CA TYR A 218 -4.05 6.70 -16.14
C TYR A 218 -3.09 5.99 -17.11
N LEU A 219 -3.49 5.76 -18.36
CA LEU A 219 -2.64 5.15 -19.37
C LEU A 219 -1.78 6.21 -20.05
N ASP A 220 -0.50 5.89 -20.23
CA ASP A 220 0.39 6.67 -21.09
C ASP A 220 -0.08 6.58 -22.56
N GLU A 221 0.41 7.49 -23.40
CA GLU A 221 0.17 7.41 -24.84
C GLU A 221 0.71 6.09 -25.40
N ASP A 222 -0.13 5.38 -26.17
CA ASP A 222 0.21 4.08 -26.72
C ASP A 222 1.31 4.22 -27.79
N THR A 223 2.15 3.20 -27.91
CA THR A 223 3.24 3.15 -28.89
C THR A 223 2.89 2.18 -29.99
N ASP A 224 3.09 2.56 -31.25
CA ASP A 224 2.91 1.67 -32.42
C ASP A 224 4.00 0.59 -32.55
N ALA A 225 4.78 0.33 -31.50
CA ALA A 225 5.87 -0.63 -31.53
C ALA A 225 5.34 -2.07 -31.55
N GLU A 226 5.84 -2.88 -32.48
CA GLU A 226 5.48 -4.30 -32.62
C GLU A 226 6.72 -5.21 -32.47
N PRO A 227 6.75 -6.10 -31.45
CA PRO A 227 5.78 -6.24 -30.38
C PRO A 227 5.83 -5.06 -29.39
N HIS A 228 4.68 -4.74 -28.77
CA HIS A 228 4.61 -3.69 -27.77
C HIS A 228 5.63 -3.93 -26.64
N PRO A 229 6.40 -2.92 -26.18
CA PRO A 229 7.53 -3.10 -25.25
C PRO A 229 7.14 -3.69 -23.89
N HIS A 230 5.87 -3.54 -23.51
CA HIS A 230 5.29 -4.08 -22.28
C HIS A 230 4.38 -5.30 -22.53
N ALA A 231 4.36 -5.85 -23.75
CA ALA A 231 3.60 -7.06 -24.05
C ALA A 231 4.07 -8.25 -23.21
N ILE A 232 3.11 -9.05 -22.75
CA ILE A 232 3.40 -10.29 -22.02
C ILE A 232 3.85 -11.35 -23.03
N PRO A 233 5.02 -11.99 -22.84
CA PRO A 233 5.49 -13.02 -23.76
C PRO A 233 4.48 -14.17 -23.87
N GLU A 234 4.27 -14.71 -25.07
CA GLU A 234 3.33 -15.79 -25.35
C GLU A 234 3.53 -17.00 -24.43
N LYS A 235 4.79 -17.42 -24.21
CA LYS A 235 5.14 -18.51 -23.28
C LYS A 235 4.65 -18.29 -21.84
N VAL A 236 4.54 -17.03 -21.41
CA VAL A 236 4.02 -16.67 -20.09
C VAL A 236 2.49 -16.75 -20.09
N LEU A 237 1.83 -16.28 -21.16
CA LEU A 237 0.37 -16.39 -21.33
C LEU A 237 -0.09 -17.85 -21.43
N GLU A 238 0.59 -18.69 -22.19
CA GLU A 238 0.27 -20.12 -22.30
C GLU A 238 0.35 -20.83 -20.94
N LYS A 239 1.40 -20.52 -20.16
CA LYS A 239 1.65 -21.19 -18.89
C LYS A 239 0.80 -20.64 -17.74
N TRP A 240 0.57 -19.33 -17.72
CA TRP A 240 0.02 -18.62 -16.55
C TRP A 240 -1.15 -17.69 -16.87
N GLY A 241 -1.60 -17.59 -18.12
CA GLY A 241 -2.62 -16.64 -18.57
C GLY A 241 -3.93 -16.72 -17.77
N ARG A 242 -4.34 -17.94 -17.41
CA ARG A 242 -5.55 -18.22 -16.61
C ARG A 242 -5.51 -17.68 -15.18
N LEU A 243 -4.32 -17.30 -14.74
CA LEU A 243 -4.07 -16.78 -13.40
C LEU A 243 -3.98 -15.26 -13.39
N PHE A 244 -4.09 -14.57 -14.52
CA PHE A 244 -4.02 -13.12 -14.52
C PHE A 244 -5.38 -12.50 -14.21
N ASP A 245 -5.36 -11.45 -13.38
CA ASP A 245 -6.46 -10.51 -13.28
C ASP A 245 -6.38 -9.58 -14.48
N ILE A 246 -7.24 -9.78 -15.48
CA ILE A 246 -7.26 -9.00 -16.72
C ILE A 246 -8.27 -7.85 -16.56
N VAL A 247 -7.83 -6.63 -16.88
CA VAL A 247 -8.65 -5.43 -16.83
C VAL A 247 -8.70 -4.75 -18.19
N LEU A 248 -9.85 -4.14 -18.50
CA LEU A 248 -10.04 -3.31 -19.69
C LEU A 248 -9.75 -1.84 -19.36
N PRO A 249 -9.46 -0.97 -20.35
CA PRO A 249 -9.35 0.48 -20.16
C PRO A 249 -10.59 1.11 -19.50
N SER A 250 -11.79 0.55 -19.72
CA SER A 250 -13.04 0.95 -19.06
C SER A 250 -13.18 0.49 -17.60
N ALA A 251 -12.30 -0.40 -17.11
CA ALA A 251 -12.38 -0.90 -15.75
C ALA A 251 -12.21 0.23 -14.73
N LYS A 252 -12.91 0.11 -13.59
CA LYS A 252 -12.84 1.05 -12.47
C LYS A 252 -12.03 0.51 -11.29
N ARG A 253 -11.19 -0.50 -11.54
CA ARG A 253 -10.37 -1.13 -10.53
C ARG A 253 -9.24 -1.93 -11.17
N THR A 254 -8.07 -1.88 -10.55
CA THR A 254 -6.98 -2.86 -10.70
C THR A 254 -6.61 -3.47 -9.34
N CYS A 255 -5.92 -4.61 -9.36
CA CYS A 255 -5.29 -5.22 -8.20
C CYS A 255 -4.10 -4.40 -7.68
N CYS A 256 -3.68 -4.69 -6.45
CA CYS A 256 -2.51 -4.07 -5.82
C CYS A 256 -1.23 -4.44 -6.57
N PHE A 257 -0.44 -3.44 -6.95
CA PHE A 257 0.91 -3.68 -7.46
C PHE A 257 1.87 -3.98 -6.31
N THR A 258 2.56 -5.13 -6.39
CA THR A 258 3.52 -5.57 -5.36
C THR A 258 4.92 -5.75 -5.94
N ARG A 259 5.94 -5.62 -5.09
CA ARG A 259 7.33 -5.87 -5.48
C ARG A 259 7.52 -7.37 -5.71
N GLY A 260 7.72 -7.76 -6.97
CA GLY A 260 8.15 -9.12 -7.33
C GLY A 260 9.51 -9.46 -6.72
N LYS A 261 9.71 -10.70 -6.28
CA LYS A 261 11.01 -11.16 -5.76
C LYS A 261 11.96 -11.52 -6.92
N LYS A 262 12.65 -10.59 -7.58
CA LYS A 262 13.92 -10.87 -8.29
C LYS A 262 14.78 -9.58 -8.47
N PRO A 263 16.12 -9.71 -8.60
CA PRO A 263 17.10 -8.61 -8.54
C PRO A 263 17.21 -7.83 -9.88
N PRO A 264 18.02 -6.76 -9.97
CA PRO A 264 17.70 -5.54 -10.71
C PRO A 264 18.20 -5.58 -12.15
N HIS A 265 17.50 -6.30 -13.02
CA HIS A 265 17.56 -6.02 -14.45
C HIS A 265 16.13 -6.07 -14.96
N SER A 266 15.59 -4.90 -15.30
CA SER A 266 14.23 -4.61 -15.76
C SER A 266 13.14 -4.63 -14.66
N LEU A 267 12.41 -3.52 -14.55
CA LEU A 267 11.05 -3.47 -14.01
C LEU A 267 10.17 -4.30 -14.96
N GLN A 268 10.22 -5.62 -14.82
CA GLN A 268 9.31 -6.55 -15.48
C GLN A 268 8.42 -7.20 -14.42
N LEU A 269 7.12 -7.28 -14.70
CA LEU A 269 6.18 -8.14 -13.97
C LEU A 269 6.84 -9.51 -13.75
N THR A 270 7.09 -9.86 -12.49
CA THR A 270 7.95 -11.00 -12.15
C THR A 270 7.17 -12.31 -12.14
N VAL A 271 7.61 -13.26 -12.98
CA VAL A 271 7.33 -14.70 -12.87
C VAL A 271 8.46 -15.38 -12.06
N LEU A 272 8.12 -16.26 -11.10
CA LEU A 272 9.09 -17.10 -10.38
C LEU A 272 8.66 -18.57 -10.27
N HIS A 273 9.66 -19.45 -10.30
CA HIS A 273 9.56 -20.93 -10.35
C HIS A 273 9.52 -21.58 -8.94
N ASN A 274 8.63 -22.59 -8.83
CA ASN A 274 8.55 -23.74 -7.92
C ASN A 274 8.95 -23.64 -6.44
N SER A 275 7.94 -23.85 -5.58
CA SER A 275 7.92 -24.99 -4.64
C SER A 275 6.46 -25.28 -4.24
N TYR A 276 6.10 -26.56 -4.34
CA TYR A 276 4.75 -27.11 -4.21
C TYR A 276 4.11 -26.81 -2.84
N LEU A 277 3.15 -25.85 -2.79
CA LEU A 277 2.01 -25.69 -1.85
C LEU A 277 1.48 -24.24 -1.73
N GLY A 278 1.99 -23.27 -2.51
CA GLY A 278 1.68 -21.84 -2.35
C GLY A 278 0.99 -21.14 -3.53
N TYR A 279 0.26 -21.86 -4.39
CA TYR A 279 -0.05 -21.41 -5.75
C TYR A 279 -1.20 -20.38 -5.91
N THR A 280 -2.17 -20.31 -5.00
CA THR A 280 -3.18 -19.22 -5.01
C THR A 280 -2.60 -17.85 -4.63
N LYS A 281 -1.46 -17.82 -3.93
CA LYS A 281 -0.78 -16.60 -3.44
C LYS A 281 0.12 -15.89 -4.47
N LEU A 282 0.24 -16.43 -5.70
CA LEU A 282 1.11 -15.90 -6.77
C LEU A 282 0.40 -14.89 -7.68
N VAL A 283 -0.92 -15.03 -7.84
CA VAL A 283 -1.75 -14.17 -8.69
C VAL A 283 -1.90 -12.76 -8.10
N GLU A 284 -2.08 -12.68 -6.79
CA GLU A 284 -2.22 -11.41 -6.06
C GLU A 284 -0.96 -10.54 -6.06
N ARG A 285 0.18 -11.05 -6.55
CA ARG A 285 1.48 -10.36 -6.49
C ARG A 285 1.82 -9.55 -7.74
N SER A 286 1.11 -9.74 -8.84
CA SER A 286 1.53 -9.21 -10.15
C SER A 286 0.81 -7.92 -10.55
N GLY A 287 -0.19 -7.47 -9.78
CA GLY A 287 -1.14 -6.45 -10.24
C GLY A 287 -2.12 -7.01 -11.29
N SER A 288 -2.84 -6.11 -11.95
CA SER A 288 -3.70 -6.46 -13.10
C SER A 288 -2.94 -6.35 -14.42
N ILE A 289 -3.36 -7.13 -15.42
CA ILE A 289 -2.89 -7.03 -16.81
C ILE A 289 -3.92 -6.27 -17.62
N LEU A 290 -3.47 -5.27 -18.38
CA LEU A 290 -4.33 -4.48 -19.25
C LEU A 290 -4.53 -5.18 -20.59
N GLN A 291 -5.78 -5.29 -21.02
CA GLN A 291 -6.16 -5.72 -22.37
C GLN A 291 -6.75 -4.52 -23.12
N MET A 292 -6.02 -4.00 -24.11
CA MET A 292 -6.44 -2.83 -24.88
C MET A 292 -7.60 -3.10 -25.83
N ASN A 293 -7.74 -4.34 -26.32
CA ASN A 293 -8.85 -4.73 -27.17
C ASN A 293 -10.12 -4.95 -26.32
N GLU A 294 -11.00 -3.95 -26.26
CA GLU A 294 -12.27 -4.03 -25.51
C GLU A 294 -13.28 -4.98 -26.16
N ASP A 295 -13.14 -5.30 -27.45
CA ASP A 295 -14.01 -6.24 -28.17
C ASP A 295 -13.67 -7.71 -27.91
N LEU A 296 -12.48 -7.99 -27.37
CA LEU A 296 -12.02 -9.34 -27.05
C LEU A 296 -12.61 -9.80 -25.72
N ASP A 297 -13.69 -10.58 -25.75
CA ASP A 297 -14.29 -11.14 -24.54
C ASP A 297 -13.44 -12.29 -23.97
N VAL A 298 -12.68 -12.00 -22.91
CA VAL A 298 -11.91 -12.99 -22.13
C VAL A 298 -12.66 -13.53 -20.91
N SER A 299 -13.89 -13.06 -20.64
CA SER A 299 -14.74 -13.58 -19.57
C SER A 299 -15.34 -14.95 -19.92
N LEU A 300 -15.48 -15.22 -21.22
CA LEU A 300 -15.86 -16.52 -21.77
C LEU A 300 -14.62 -17.40 -21.96
N SER A 301 -14.09 -17.95 -20.87
CA SER A 301 -13.24 -19.14 -21.02
C SER A 301 -14.05 -20.25 -21.68
N ALA A 302 -13.51 -20.95 -22.68
CA ALA A 302 -14.12 -22.15 -23.26
C ALA A 302 -14.54 -23.21 -22.21
N PHE A 303 -13.98 -23.11 -20.99
CA PHE A 303 -14.38 -23.87 -19.83
C PHE A 303 -15.78 -23.50 -19.32
N SER A 304 -16.20 -22.24 -19.35
CA SER A 304 -17.58 -21.86 -18.98
C SER A 304 -18.58 -22.44 -19.98
N GLN A 305 -18.25 -22.44 -21.27
CA GLN A 305 -19.08 -23.07 -22.31
C GLN A 305 -19.10 -24.59 -22.15
N LEU A 306 -17.97 -25.24 -21.88
CA LEU A 306 -17.90 -26.68 -21.64
C LEU A 306 -18.61 -27.08 -20.34
N SER A 307 -18.43 -26.34 -19.24
CA SER A 307 -19.12 -26.58 -17.98
C SER A 307 -20.62 -26.33 -18.09
N ARG A 308 -21.04 -25.30 -18.82
CA ARG A 308 -22.46 -25.04 -19.10
C ARG A 308 -23.05 -26.11 -20.02
N ALA A 309 -22.30 -26.57 -21.02
CA ALA A 309 -22.68 -27.69 -21.87
C ALA A 309 -22.77 -29.01 -21.08
N LEU A 310 -21.82 -29.29 -20.20
CA LEU A 310 -21.82 -30.48 -19.32
C LEU A 310 -22.96 -30.44 -18.30
N MET A 311 -23.25 -29.28 -17.71
CA MET A 311 -24.40 -29.10 -16.81
C MET A 311 -25.74 -29.22 -17.55
N ASN A 312 -25.83 -28.71 -18.79
CA ASN A 312 -27.01 -28.90 -19.63
C ASN A 312 -27.18 -30.36 -20.04
N LEU A 313 -26.09 -31.07 -20.36
CA LEU A 313 -26.11 -32.53 -20.63
C LEU A 313 -26.58 -33.32 -19.40
N TYR A 314 -26.08 -32.96 -18.21
CA TYR A 314 -26.50 -33.56 -16.94
C TYR A 314 -27.99 -33.32 -16.65
N ALA A 315 -28.50 -32.11 -16.92
CA ALA A 315 -29.92 -31.79 -16.76
C ALA A 315 -30.83 -32.52 -17.76
N THR A 316 -30.32 -32.87 -18.95
CA THR A 316 -31.07 -33.65 -19.96
C THR A 316 -31.08 -35.15 -19.72
N THR A 317 -30.19 -35.68 -18.87
CA THR A 317 -30.15 -37.12 -18.54
C THR A 317 -31.17 -37.55 -17.49
N ASP A 318 -31.93 -36.63 -16.91
CA ASP A 318 -32.94 -36.89 -15.86
C ASP A 318 -34.39 -36.98 -16.38
N ASN A 319 -34.62 -37.21 -17.68
CA ASN A 319 -35.96 -37.45 -18.21
C ASN A 319 -36.21 -38.95 -18.50
N PRO A 320 -36.85 -39.72 -17.59
CA PRO A 320 -37.08 -41.14 -17.76
C PRO A 320 -38.30 -41.49 -18.65
N ASN A 321 -38.75 -40.59 -19.54
CA ASN A 321 -39.93 -40.80 -20.39
C ASN A 321 -39.67 -40.57 -21.89
N ILE A 322 -38.64 -41.22 -22.45
CA ILE A 322 -38.60 -41.66 -23.86
C ILE A 322 -38.03 -43.07 -23.90
#